data_AF-E6LDW3-F1
#
_entry.id   AF-E6LDW3-F1
#
_cell.length_a   1.000
_cell.length_b   1.000
_cell.length_c   1.000
_cell.angle_alpha   90.00
_cell.angle_beta   90.00
_cell.angle_gamma   90.00
#
_symmetry.space_group_name_H-M   'P 1'
#
loop_
_entity.id
_entity.type
_entity.pdbx_description
1 polymer ?
#
loop_
_entity_poly.entity_id
_entity_poly.type
_entity_poly.pdbx_seq_one_letter_code
_entity_poly.pdbx_strand_id
1 'polypeptide(L)' 'MKRLAVLSDVHIDINQLAETEWAMLVKLLLDEHIDHVHLAGDIANTKQ' A
#
# COMPACT_ATOMS: atom_id res chain seq x y z
N MET A 1 -15.02 -9.87 12.65
CA MET A 1 -15.04 -9.69 11.19
C MET A 1 -13.62 -9.37 10.76
N LYS A 2 -13.16 -9.90 9.62
CA LYS A 2 -11.86 -9.52 9.05
C LYS A 2 -12.02 -8.26 8.20
N ARG A 3 -11.04 -7.36 8.21
CA ARG A 3 -11.00 -6.12 7.43
C ARG A 3 -10.00 -6.25 6.28
N LEU A 4 -10.42 -5.82 5.10
CA LEU A 4 -9.64 -5.87 3.87
C LEU A 4 -9.40 -4.44 3.38
N ALA A 5 -8.14 -4.05 3.20
CA ALA A 5 -7.79 -2.86 2.43
C ALA A 5 -7.56 -3.26 0.97
N VAL A 6 -8.08 -2.47 0.05
CA VAL A 6 -7.84 -2.61 -1.39
C VAL A 6 -7.09 -1.38 -1.87
N LEU A 7 -5.91 -1.57 -2.45
CA LEU A 7 -5.10 -0.50 -3.02
C LEU A 7 -4.85 -0.77 -4.50
N SER A 8 -4.90 0.28 -5.32
CA SER A 8 -4.60 0.27 -6.76
C SER A 8 -3.74 1.48 -7.09
N ASP A 9 -3.11 1.49 -8.26
CA ASP A 9 -2.39 2.65 -8.81
C ASP A 9 -1.30 3.20 -7.87
N VAL A 10 -0.66 2.28 -7.14
CA VAL A 10 0.37 2.65 -6.15
C VAL A 10 1.60 3.18 -6.85
N HIS A 11 1.92 2.69 -8.06
CA HIS A 11 3.04 3.14 -8.88
C HIS A 11 4.31 3.42 -8.07
N ILE A 12 4.75 2.44 -7.27
CA ILE A 12 5.81 2.61 -6.24
C ILE A 12 7.11 3.16 -6.83
N ASP A 13 7.35 2.86 -8.10
CA ASP A 13 8.52 3.24 -8.88
C ASP A 13 8.46 4.68 -9.38
N ILE A 14 7.26 5.25 -9.50
CA ILE A 14 7.05 6.67 -9.86
C ILE A 14 6.91 7.52 -8.60
N ASN A 15 6.08 7.08 -7.66
CA ASN A 15 5.73 7.86 -6.47
C ASN A 15 6.91 8.04 -5.51
N GLN A 16 7.95 7.20 -5.59
CA GLN A 16 9.21 7.34 -4.84
C GLN A 16 8.98 7.63 -3.35
N LEU A 17 8.00 6.93 -2.75
CA LEU A 17 7.63 7.12 -1.36
C LEU A 17 8.87 6.96 -0.46
N ALA A 18 9.13 7.98 0.35
CA ALA A 18 10.20 7.96 1.33
C ALA A 18 9.90 6.94 2.43
N GLU A 19 10.93 6.49 3.16
CA GLU A 19 10.77 5.55 4.28
C GLU A 19 9.73 6.04 5.31
N THR A 20 9.64 7.35 5.54
CA THR A 20 8.65 7.95 6.44
C THR A 20 7.23 7.78 5.94
N GLU A 21 7.00 7.87 4.63
CA GLU A 21 5.68 7.72 4.03
C GLU A 21 5.23 6.26 4.04
N TRP A 22 6.15 5.33 3.79
CA TRP A 22 5.91 3.90 3.99
C TRP A 22 5.55 3.57 5.44
N ALA A 23 6.29 4.13 6.40
CA ALA A 23 6.02 3.93 7.81
C ALA A 23 4.62 4.46 8.20
N MET A 24 4.21 5.60 7.66
CA MET A 24 2.87 6.15 7.88
C MET A 24 1.77 5.26 7.29
N LEU A 25 1.95 4.74 6.07
CA LEU A 25 0.99 3.82 5.46
C LEU A 25 0.83 2.54 6.29
N VAL A 26 1.94 1.95 6.74
CA VAL A 26 1.91 0.77 7.61
C VAL A 26 1.20 1.07 8.92
N LYS A 27 1.53 2.21 9.55
CA LYS A 27 0.87 2.64 10.79
C LYS A 27 -0.63 2.80 10.61
N LEU A 28 -1.08 3.44 9.52
CA LEU A 28 -2.50 3.60 9.21
C LEU A 28 -3.22 2.25 9.08
N LEU A 29 -2.63 1.29 8.35
CA LEU A 29 -3.22 -0.04 8.17
C LEU A 29 -3.35 -0.79 9.49
N LEU A 30 -2.37 -0.65 10.38
CA LEU A 30 -2.39 -1.25 11.72
C LEU A 30 -3.42 -0.58 12.64
N ASP A 31 -3.46 0.75 12.66
CA ASP A 31 -4.41 1.55 13.45
C ASP A 31 -5.86 1.27 13.02
N GLU A 32 -6.09 1.01 11.73
CA GLU A 32 -7.38 0.61 11.16
C GLU A 32 -7.71 -0.88 11.32
N HIS A 33 -6.85 -1.66 11.99
CA HIS A 33 -7.02 -3.10 12.19
C HIS A 33 -7.27 -3.87 10.88
N ILE A 34 -6.53 -3.53 9.82
CA ILE A 34 -6.61 -4.23 8.54
C ILE A 34 -5.92 -5.59 8.65
N ASP A 35 -6.63 -6.67 8.33
CA ASP A 35 -6.11 -8.05 8.38
C ASP A 35 -5.41 -8.44 7.06
N HIS A 36 -5.88 -7.88 5.94
CA HIS A 36 -5.42 -8.23 4.61
C HIS A 36 -5.33 -6.99 3.72
N VAL A 37 -4.30 -6.94 2.89
CA VAL A 37 -4.13 -5.93 1.84
C VAL A 37 -4.22 -6.62 0.48
N HIS A 38 -5.14 -6.18 -0.35
CA HIS A 38 -5.24 -6.60 -1.75
C HIS A 38 -4.71 -5.48 -2.65
N LEU A 39 -3.63 -5.77 -3.36
CA LEU A 39 -3.10 -4.90 -4.41
C LEU A 39 -3.79 -5.25 -5.72
N ALA A 40 -4.67 -4.36 -6.19
CA ALA A 40 -5.63 -4.62 -7.27
C ALA A 40 -5.14 -4.23 -8.67
N GLY A 41 -3.88 -3.82 -8.81
CA GLY A 41 -3.31 -3.41 -10.10
C GLY A 41 -2.33 -2.25 -9.93
N ASP A 42 -1.58 -1.97 -10.99
CA ASP A 42 -0.75 -0.76 -11.14
C ASP A 42 0.16 -0.46 -9.94
N ILE A 43 0.80 -1.52 -9.45
CA ILE A 43 1.74 -1.46 -8.32
C ILE A 43 3.05 -0.81 -8.75
N ALA A 44 3.54 -1.13 -9.94
CA ALA A 44 4.73 -0.53 -10.54
C ALA A 44 4.54 -0.44 -12.05
N ASN A 45 5.08 0.60 -12.67
CA ASN A 45 5.00 0.79 -14.13
C ASN A 45 6.13 0.09 -14.87
N THR A 46 7.28 -0.03 -14.20
CA THR A 46 8.47 -0.64 -14.75
C THR A 46 8.55 -2.08 -14.27
N LYS A 47 8.67 -3.02 -15.20
CA LYS A 47 9.06 -4.39 -14.86
C LYS A 47 10.54 -4.38 -14.49
N GLN A 48 10.86 -4.83 -13.28
CA GLN A 48 12.24 -5.19 -12.93
C GLN A 48 12.73 -6.34 -13.83
#